data_AF-A0A4Q0IH20-F1
#
_entry.id   AF-A0A4Q0IH20-F1
#
_cell.length_a   1.000
_cell.length_b   1.000
_cell.length_c   1.000
_cell.angle_alpha   90.00
_cell.angle_beta   90.00
_cell.angle_gamma   90.00
#
_symmetry.space_group_name_H-M   'P 1'
#
loop_
_entity.id
_entity.type
_entity.pdbx_description
1 polymer ?
#
loop_
_entity_poly.entity_id
_entity_poly.type
_entity_poly.pdbx_seq_one_letter_code
_entity_poly.pdbx_strand_id
1 'polypeptide(L)'
;EVPSQWGPGGVGELTMLQDLVHSLDPTRPVTCGMDQIRSVLDNGFAAALDIPGFNYKPQYYDKAYAKLPQKLILGSETASTVSSRGVYHFPVGFGEHHVVMHPDNQSNSYDNESCTWSNTPDIDFAMDDDRDWVMGQFVWTGFDYLG
;
A
#
# COMPACT_ATOMS: atom_id res chain seq x y z
N GLU A 1 -6.30 -7.55 -2.18
CA GLU A 1 -6.67 -7.32 -0.76
C GLU A 1 -7.57 -8.43 -0.25
N VAL A 2 -7.56 -8.71 1.06
CA VAL A 2 -8.43 -9.70 1.69
C VAL A 2 -9.79 -9.04 2.01
N PRO A 3 -10.91 -9.45 1.36
CA PRO A 3 -12.18 -8.77 1.53
C PRO A 3 -12.74 -8.82 2.96
N SER A 4 -12.37 -9.85 3.74
CA SER A 4 -12.85 -10.06 5.10
C SER A 4 -12.11 -9.23 6.17
N GLN A 5 -11.03 -8.51 5.83
CA GLN A 5 -10.15 -7.82 6.78
C GLN A 5 -10.85 -6.81 7.72
N TRP A 6 -11.97 -6.23 7.28
CA TRP A 6 -12.77 -5.27 8.05
C TRP A 6 -13.93 -5.93 8.81
N GLY A 7 -14.27 -7.19 8.47
CA GLY A 7 -15.42 -7.90 8.98
C GLY A 7 -15.13 -8.71 10.25
N PRO A 8 -16.18 -9.14 10.99
CA PRO A 8 -16.02 -9.89 12.24
C PRO A 8 -15.28 -11.23 12.10
N GLY A 9 -15.35 -11.86 10.92
CA GLY A 9 -14.66 -13.11 10.63
C GLY A 9 -13.22 -12.96 10.15
N GLY A 10 -12.77 -11.75 9.83
CA GLY A 10 -11.47 -11.51 9.19
C GLY A 10 -10.29 -12.00 10.01
N VAL A 11 -10.29 -11.72 11.32
CA VAL A 11 -9.20 -12.16 12.22
C VAL A 11 -9.17 -13.69 12.32
N GLY A 12 -10.33 -14.35 12.42
CA GLY A 12 -10.39 -15.81 12.48
C GLY A 12 -9.89 -16.47 11.20
N GLU A 13 -10.24 -15.92 10.04
CA GLU A 13 -9.73 -16.37 8.75
C GLU A 13 -8.21 -16.16 8.62
N LEU A 14 -7.72 -14.99 9.00
CA LEU A 14 -6.29 -14.67 9.02
C LEU A 14 -5.51 -15.65 9.90
N THR A 15 -5.94 -15.85 11.15
CA THR A 15 -5.25 -16.74 12.09
C THR A 15 -5.23 -18.17 11.58
N MET A 16 -6.35 -18.68 11.06
CA MET A 16 -6.40 -20.01 10.45
C MET A 16 -5.38 -20.16 9.30
N LEU A 17 -5.29 -19.18 8.40
CA LEU A 17 -4.35 -19.21 7.28
C LEU A 17 -2.89 -19.10 7.74
N GLN A 18 -2.61 -18.20 8.69
CA GLN A 18 -1.28 -18.02 9.24
C GLN A 18 -0.79 -19.28 9.97
N ASP A 19 -1.62 -19.86 10.83
CA ASP A 19 -1.31 -21.10 11.56
C ASP A 19 -0.98 -22.25 10.59
N LEU A 20 -1.74 -22.35 9.48
CA LEU A 20 -1.46 -23.35 8.45
C LEU A 20 -0.11 -23.10 7.79
N VAL A 21 0.20 -21.86 7.39
CA VAL A 21 1.50 -21.54 6.76
C VAL A 21 2.65 -21.83 7.73
N HIS A 22 2.55 -21.40 8.99
CA HIS A 22 3.57 -21.69 10.00
C HIS A 22 3.70 -23.18 10.32
N SER A 23 2.62 -23.96 10.22
CA SER A 23 2.69 -25.42 10.39
C SER A 23 3.48 -26.12 9.27
N LEU A 24 3.47 -25.53 8.07
CA LEU A 24 4.18 -26.04 6.89
C LEU A 24 5.61 -25.52 6.80
N ASP A 25 5.81 -24.24 7.14
CA ASP A 25 7.11 -23.59 7.16
C ASP A 25 7.13 -22.42 8.17
N PRO A 26 7.62 -22.65 9.40
CA PRO A 26 7.73 -21.59 10.41
C PRO A 26 8.95 -20.69 10.19
N THR A 27 9.78 -20.92 9.16
CA THR A 27 11.02 -20.17 8.95
C THR A 27 10.83 -18.87 8.17
N ARG A 28 9.63 -18.65 7.61
CA ARG A 28 9.28 -17.48 6.80
C ARG A 28 8.11 -16.72 7.43
N PRO A 29 8.20 -15.39 7.54
CA PRO A 29 7.12 -14.57 8.09
C PRO A 29 5.93 -14.51 7.13
N VAL A 30 4.74 -14.42 7.70
CA VAL A 30 3.48 -14.21 6.99
C VAL A 30 3.15 -12.72 6.96
N THR A 31 2.81 -12.24 5.76
CA THR A 31 2.32 -10.87 5.52
C THR A 31 1.01 -10.90 4.74
N CYS A 32 0.34 -9.75 4.69
CA CYS A 32 -0.87 -9.52 3.91
C CYS A 32 -0.91 -8.05 3.50
N GLY A 33 -1.33 -7.76 2.26
CA GLY A 33 -1.60 -6.40 1.81
C GLY A 33 -2.97 -5.92 2.28
N MET A 34 -2.98 -4.85 3.08
CA MET A 34 -4.17 -4.27 3.71
C MET A 34 -4.41 -2.84 3.26
N ASP A 35 -5.53 -2.56 2.62
CA ASP A 35 -5.97 -1.22 2.21
C ASP A 35 -6.91 -0.56 3.23
N GLN A 36 -7.57 -1.36 4.08
CA GLN A 36 -8.53 -0.87 5.07
C GLN A 36 -7.84 -0.49 6.39
N ILE A 37 -6.76 0.30 6.32
CA ILE A 37 -5.86 0.59 7.47
C ILE A 37 -6.59 1.04 8.74
N ARG A 38 -7.66 1.83 8.61
CA ARG A 38 -8.44 2.29 9.76
C ARG A 38 -9.07 1.12 10.51
N SER A 39 -9.65 0.17 9.79
CA SER A 39 -10.28 -1.02 10.36
C SER A 39 -9.25 -1.98 10.94
N VAL A 40 -8.21 -2.32 10.16
CA VAL A 40 -7.25 -3.37 10.54
C VAL A 40 -6.34 -2.98 11.71
N LEU A 41 -6.14 -1.67 11.92
CA LEU A 41 -5.44 -1.16 13.11
C LEU A 41 -6.28 -1.29 14.38
N ASP A 42 -7.62 -1.24 14.28
CA ASP A 42 -8.53 -1.19 15.42
C ASP A 42 -9.08 -2.57 15.82
N ASN A 43 -9.23 -3.50 14.86
CA ASN A 43 -9.84 -4.82 15.09
C ASN A 43 -8.83 -5.93 15.40
N GLY A 44 -7.53 -5.62 15.46
CA GLY A 44 -6.46 -6.59 15.74
C GLY A 44 -5.94 -7.38 14.53
N PHE A 45 -6.51 -7.17 13.32
CA PHE A 45 -6.10 -7.88 12.11
C PHE A 45 -4.64 -7.61 11.76
N ALA A 46 -4.22 -6.34 11.69
CA ALA A 46 -2.82 -6.00 11.38
C ALA A 46 -1.85 -6.47 12.49
N ALA A 47 -2.30 -6.47 13.74
CA ALA A 47 -1.49 -6.90 14.87
C ALA A 47 -1.26 -8.42 14.91
N ALA A 48 -2.10 -9.21 14.23
CA ALA A 48 -1.95 -10.66 14.15
C ALA A 48 -0.94 -11.14 13.09
N LEU A 49 -0.47 -10.27 12.18
CA LEU A 49 0.54 -10.62 11.17
C LEU A 49 1.97 -10.61 11.74
N ASP A 50 2.88 -11.37 11.13
CA ASP A 50 4.31 -11.24 11.43
C ASP A 50 4.85 -9.91 10.88
N ILE A 51 4.44 -9.57 9.65
CA ILE A 51 4.81 -8.32 8.98
C ILE A 51 3.52 -7.63 8.47
N PRO A 52 3.10 -6.50 9.07
CA PRO A 52 1.97 -5.73 8.58
C PRO A 52 2.31 -5.01 7.26
N GLY A 53 1.63 -5.39 6.18
CA GLY A 53 1.70 -4.75 4.87
C GLY A 53 0.51 -3.83 4.59
N PHE A 54 0.76 -2.60 4.14
CA PHE A 54 -0.32 -1.65 3.82
C PHE A 54 -0.29 -1.19 2.36
N ASN A 55 -1.47 -1.20 1.74
CA ASN A 55 -1.70 -0.77 0.36
C ASN A 55 -2.14 0.69 0.32
N TYR A 56 -1.31 1.57 -0.27
CA TYR A 56 -1.62 2.99 -0.54
C TYR A 56 -1.95 3.80 0.71
N LYS A 57 -1.24 3.57 1.82
CA LYS A 57 -1.48 4.27 3.10
C LYS A 57 -0.24 4.93 3.74
N PRO A 58 0.71 5.53 2.98
CA PRO A 58 1.90 6.14 3.56
C PRO A 58 1.57 7.21 4.64
N GLN A 59 0.48 7.96 4.46
CA GLN A 59 0.00 8.98 5.39
C GLN A 59 -0.43 8.46 6.78
N TYR A 60 -0.48 7.14 6.97
CA TYR A 60 -0.85 6.51 8.24
C TYR A 60 0.31 5.72 8.88
N TYR A 61 1.49 5.66 8.25
CA TYR A 61 2.60 4.82 8.70
C TYR A 61 3.06 5.16 10.12
N ASP A 62 3.25 6.45 10.44
CA ASP A 62 3.62 6.87 11.80
C ASP A 62 2.60 6.41 12.86
N LYS A 63 1.29 6.50 12.54
CA LYS A 63 0.22 6.03 13.42
C LYS A 63 0.23 4.51 13.57
N ALA A 64 0.41 3.79 12.46
CA ALA A 64 0.48 2.33 12.45
C ALA A 64 1.68 1.85 13.27
N TYR A 65 2.87 2.41 13.05
CA TYR A 65 4.08 2.11 13.80
C TYR A 65 3.91 2.38 15.30
N ALA A 66 3.29 3.51 15.68
CA ALA A 66 3.02 3.81 17.08
C ALA A 66 2.11 2.75 17.75
N LYS A 67 1.12 2.24 17.02
CA LYS A 67 0.09 1.33 17.54
C LYS A 67 0.46 -0.15 17.49
N LEU A 68 1.16 -0.59 16.44
CA LEU A 68 1.40 -2.00 16.17
C LEU A 68 2.56 -2.55 17.01
N PRO A 69 2.44 -3.80 17.52
CA PRO A 69 3.47 -4.41 18.33
C PRO A 69 4.75 -4.75 17.55
N GLN A 70 4.66 -4.95 16.22
CA GLN A 70 5.78 -5.36 15.37
C GLN A 70 6.84 -4.26 15.23
N LYS A 71 6.47 -2.98 15.41
CA LYS A 71 7.36 -1.81 15.24
C LYS A 71 8.12 -1.84 13.91
N LEU A 72 7.39 -2.20 12.85
CA LEU A 72 7.85 -2.12 11.47
C LEU A 72 6.63 -1.99 10.57
N ILE A 73 6.85 -1.50 9.35
CA ILE A 73 5.81 -1.31 8.34
C ILE A 73 6.36 -1.75 6.98
N LEU A 74 5.54 -2.43 6.18
CA LEU A 74 5.82 -2.70 4.78
C LEU A 74 4.80 -1.96 3.89
N GLY A 75 5.28 -1.22 2.89
CA GLY A 75 4.44 -0.78 1.79
C GLY A 75 4.18 -1.92 0.82
N SER A 76 3.13 -2.71 1.06
CA SER A 76 2.85 -3.90 0.24
C SER A 76 2.35 -3.57 -1.17
N GLU A 77 1.82 -2.36 -1.36
CA GLU A 77 1.41 -1.82 -2.66
C GLU A 77 1.44 -0.28 -2.58
N THR A 78 2.25 0.38 -3.40
CA THR A 78 2.52 1.82 -3.29
C THR A 78 2.45 2.53 -4.65
N ALA A 79 2.50 3.87 -4.62
CA ALA A 79 2.36 4.77 -5.76
C ALA A 79 1.02 4.62 -6.51
N SER A 80 0.88 3.64 -7.43
CA SER A 80 -0.22 3.60 -8.43
C SER A 80 -0.41 4.95 -9.15
N THR A 81 0.71 5.66 -9.34
CA THR A 81 0.83 6.83 -10.20
C THR A 81 0.67 6.37 -11.65
N VAL A 82 -0.05 7.16 -12.44
CA VAL A 82 -0.36 6.80 -13.83
C VAL A 82 0.38 7.72 -14.78
N SER A 83 1.00 7.13 -15.80
CA SER A 83 1.70 7.87 -16.84
C SER A 83 1.62 7.16 -18.18
N SER A 84 1.61 7.92 -19.27
CA SER A 84 1.73 7.39 -20.63
C SER A 84 3.06 7.81 -21.22
N ARG A 85 3.85 6.84 -21.69
CA ARG A 85 5.23 7.07 -22.15
C ARG A 85 5.29 8.17 -23.23
N GLY A 86 5.94 9.27 -22.89
CA GLY A 86 6.19 10.39 -23.81
C GLY A 86 5.00 11.33 -24.02
N VAL A 87 3.99 11.29 -23.15
CA VAL A 87 2.83 12.19 -23.18
C VAL A 87 2.98 13.26 -22.10
N TYR A 88 2.75 14.53 -22.48
CA TYR A 88 2.88 15.67 -21.57
C TYR A 88 1.74 16.66 -21.78
N HIS A 89 0.91 16.87 -20.76
CA HIS A 89 -0.20 17.81 -20.79
C HIS A 89 0.14 19.10 -20.04
N PHE A 90 -0.34 20.23 -20.55
CA PHE A 90 -0.16 21.55 -19.95
C PHE A 90 -1.50 22.27 -19.76
N PRO A 91 -1.68 23.07 -18.68
CA PRO A 91 -0.69 23.34 -17.63
C PRO A 91 -0.44 22.13 -16.71
N VAL A 92 0.77 22.02 -16.17
CA VAL A 92 1.12 20.96 -15.21
C VAL A 92 0.62 21.37 -13.82
N GLY A 93 -0.12 20.46 -13.17
CA GLY A 93 -0.51 20.59 -11.77
C GLY A 93 0.25 19.58 -10.92
N PHE A 94 0.82 20.04 -9.81
CA PHE A 94 1.46 19.17 -8.81
C PHE A 94 0.62 19.13 -7.55
N GLY A 95 0.47 17.94 -7.00
CA GLY A 95 -0.17 17.69 -5.72
C GLY A 95 0.11 16.27 -5.26
N GLU A 96 0.02 16.04 -3.96
CA GLU A 96 0.15 14.70 -3.37
C GLU A 96 -0.84 13.69 -3.97
N HIS A 97 -1.98 14.22 -4.42
CA HIS A 97 -3.06 13.49 -5.03
C HIS A 97 -3.66 14.32 -6.17
N HIS A 98 -3.70 13.75 -7.37
CA HIS A 98 -4.14 14.48 -8.55
C HIS A 98 -4.81 13.54 -9.56
N VAL A 99 -6.13 13.43 -9.45
CA VAL A 99 -6.95 12.59 -10.33
C VAL A 99 -7.40 13.43 -11.52
N VAL A 100 -6.90 13.12 -12.70
CA VAL A 100 -7.22 13.84 -13.94
C VAL A 100 -7.56 12.85 -15.04
N MET A 101 -8.53 13.23 -15.87
CA MET A 101 -8.88 12.51 -17.09
C MET A 101 -8.65 13.43 -18.28
N HIS A 102 -7.85 12.99 -19.24
CA HIS A 102 -7.57 13.74 -20.47
C HIS A 102 -8.43 13.23 -21.65
N PRO A 103 -8.84 14.11 -22.58
CA PRO A 103 -9.67 13.71 -23.73
C PRO A 103 -9.01 12.70 -24.69
N ASP A 104 -7.69 12.56 -24.67
CA ASP A 104 -6.91 11.60 -25.47
C ASP A 104 -6.76 10.22 -24.82
N ASN A 105 -7.36 10.03 -23.63
CA ASN A 105 -7.27 8.81 -22.82
C ASN A 105 -5.82 8.40 -22.50
N GLN A 106 -4.93 9.39 -22.34
CA GLN A 106 -3.55 9.19 -21.86
C GLN A 106 -3.35 9.90 -20.53
N SER A 107 -2.28 9.55 -19.82
CA SER A 107 -1.88 10.18 -18.56
C SER A 107 -0.57 10.95 -18.72
N ASN A 108 -0.40 12.00 -17.92
CA ASN A 108 0.77 12.87 -18.00
C ASN A 108 2.04 12.18 -17.44
N SER A 109 3.14 12.27 -18.18
CA SER A 109 4.40 11.58 -17.84
C SER A 109 5.33 12.38 -16.93
N TYR A 110 4.81 13.41 -16.25
CA TYR A 110 5.52 14.14 -15.18
C TYR A 110 5.38 13.47 -13.80
N ASP A 111 4.85 12.24 -13.75
CA ASP A 111 4.57 11.47 -12.52
C ASP A 111 3.73 12.26 -11.50
N ASN A 112 2.78 13.06 -12.03
CA ASN A 112 1.99 14.01 -11.29
C ASN A 112 0.49 13.66 -11.26
N GLU A 113 0.12 12.45 -11.69
CA GLU A 113 -1.28 11.98 -11.77
C GLU A 113 -1.45 10.65 -11.05
N SER A 114 -2.51 10.53 -10.26
CA SER A 114 -2.74 9.39 -9.37
C SER A 114 -4.21 8.94 -9.41
N CYS A 115 -4.46 7.69 -9.04
CA CYS A 115 -5.82 7.19 -8.76
C CYS A 115 -6.36 7.71 -7.43
N THR A 116 -7.69 7.63 -7.22
CA THR A 116 -8.40 8.15 -6.03
C THR A 116 -7.97 7.53 -4.70
N TRP A 117 -7.38 6.33 -4.72
CA TRP A 117 -6.88 5.63 -3.53
C TRP A 117 -5.38 5.80 -3.28
N SER A 118 -4.68 6.45 -4.22
CA SER A 118 -3.23 6.37 -4.39
C SER A 118 -2.56 7.75 -4.33
N ASN A 119 -1.25 7.81 -4.54
CA ASN A 119 -0.41 9.00 -4.35
C ASN A 119 0.73 9.05 -5.38
N THR A 120 1.50 10.14 -5.40
CA THR A 120 2.74 10.20 -6.22
C THR A 120 3.87 9.41 -5.55
N PRO A 121 4.89 8.94 -6.30
CA PRO A 121 5.96 8.12 -5.76
C PRO A 121 6.80 8.86 -4.72
N ASP A 122 6.89 10.20 -4.81
CA ASP A 122 7.64 11.07 -3.90
C ASP A 122 7.23 10.87 -2.43
N ILE A 123 5.94 10.62 -2.17
CA ILE A 123 5.42 10.43 -0.82
C ILE A 123 5.89 9.09 -0.24
N ASP A 124 5.88 8.04 -1.06
CA ASP A 124 6.36 6.72 -0.64
C ASP A 124 7.88 6.72 -0.46
N PHE A 125 8.63 7.37 -1.36
CA PHE A 125 10.08 7.55 -1.20
C PHE A 125 10.43 8.33 0.06
N ALA A 126 9.70 9.41 0.39
CA ALA A 126 9.92 10.13 1.63
C ALA A 126 9.68 9.24 2.86
N MET A 127 8.67 8.36 2.84
CA MET A 127 8.45 7.41 3.94
C MET A 127 9.57 6.38 4.06
N ASP A 128 10.03 5.83 2.94
CA ASP A 128 11.13 4.85 2.92
C ASP A 128 12.46 5.47 3.37
N ASP A 129 12.78 6.69 2.95
CA ASP A 129 14.03 7.38 3.27
C ASP A 129 14.05 7.93 4.72
N ASP A 130 12.93 8.50 5.19
CA ASP A 130 12.89 9.21 6.47
C ASP A 130 12.55 8.30 7.66
N ARG A 131 12.15 7.04 7.45
CA ARG A 131 11.72 6.13 8.51
C ARG A 131 12.42 4.78 8.40
N ASP A 132 13.43 4.57 9.25
CA ASP A 132 14.23 3.33 9.33
C ASP A 132 13.42 2.06 9.65
N TRP A 133 12.23 2.20 10.23
CA TRP A 133 11.29 1.11 10.52
C TRP A 133 10.34 0.78 9.36
N VAL A 134 10.40 1.53 8.26
CA VAL A 134 9.76 1.13 7.01
C VAL A 134 10.70 0.15 6.29
N MET A 135 10.22 -1.07 6.05
CA MET A 135 10.99 -2.13 5.40
C MET A 135 11.24 -1.88 3.91
N GLY A 136 10.62 -0.83 3.37
CA GLY A 136 10.54 -0.50 1.96
C GLY A 136 9.14 -0.73 1.40
N GLN A 137 9.08 -0.80 0.07
CA GLN A 137 7.82 -0.82 -0.67
C GLN A 137 7.82 -1.75 -1.89
N PHE A 138 6.62 -2.05 -2.38
CA PHE A 138 6.36 -2.70 -3.66
C PHE A 138 5.46 -1.79 -4.51
N VAL A 139 6.07 -1.09 -5.48
CA VAL A 139 5.36 -0.17 -6.36
C VAL A 139 4.37 -0.89 -7.27
N TRP A 140 3.18 -0.30 -7.43
CA TRP A 140 2.18 -0.72 -8.41
C TRP A 140 2.23 0.19 -9.65
N THR A 141 2.78 -0.23 -10.78
CA THR A 141 3.54 -1.47 -11.04
C THR A 141 4.91 -1.18 -11.64
N GLY A 142 5.80 -2.16 -11.60
CA GLY A 142 7.11 -2.04 -12.26
C GLY A 142 7.03 -2.08 -13.79
N PHE A 143 6.10 -2.86 -14.34
CA PHE A 143 5.79 -2.93 -15.77
C PHE A 143 4.27 -2.90 -15.96
N ASP A 144 3.82 -2.26 -17.04
CA ASP A 144 2.43 -2.33 -17.45
C ASP A 144 1.98 -3.78 -17.67
N TYR A 145 0.68 -4.03 -17.50
CA TYR A 145 0.04 -5.31 -17.70
C TYR A 145 -1.27 -5.15 -18.48
N LEU A 146 -1.77 -6.24 -19.07
CA LEU A 146 -3.07 -6.25 -19.73
C LEU A 146 -4.19 -6.30 -18.68
N GLY A 147 -5.24 -5.50 -18.88
CA GLY A 147 -6.44 -5.49 -18.05
C GLY A 147 -7.31 -6.73 -18.21
#